data_AF-A0A9P5RW70-F1
#
_entry.id   AF-A0A9P5RW70-F1
#
_cell.length_a   1.000
_cell.length_b   1.000
_cell.length_c   1.000
_cell.angle_alpha   90.00
_cell.angle_beta   90.00
_cell.angle_gamma   90.00
#
_symmetry.space_group_name_H-M   'P 1'
#
loop_
_entity.id
_entity.type
_entity.pdbx_description
1 polymer ?
#
loop_
_entity_poly.entity_id
_entity_poly.type
_entity_poly.pdbx_seq_one_letter_code
_entity_poly.pdbx_strand_id
1 'polypeptide(L)'
;MTDNDKSEVTQCQHCEVQFPAHGIERLLPVFFEQSDRLCEVLLCLKCRRKELEINKEPYLRAVEVYKYPGFGVSILPWITESEAKVQYCLEDSHLGPLPHVVVNSVQAAGKAQKIKMYYEKLLLDKARWVFGGEVGISNVRIDLAIQQGLFEQPPAGDVRERRSLIRHVFLEKGFFADPKLVFVKEFVEENHGELDKIVPLYAV
;
A
#
# COMPACT_ATOMS: atom_id res chain seq x y z
N MET A 1 -38.11 -19.10 -9.57
CA MET A 1 -38.88 -18.10 -8.81
C MET A 1 -39.37 -18.83 -7.57
N THR A 2 -39.08 -18.51 -6.32
CA THR A 2 -38.34 -17.47 -5.55
C THR A 2 -38.35 -18.12 -4.13
N ASP A 3 -37.32 -18.14 -3.30
CA ASP A 3 -36.73 -17.07 -2.49
C ASP A 3 -35.88 -17.75 -1.40
N ASN A 4 -35.10 -16.95 -0.67
CA ASN A 4 -34.26 -17.26 0.50
C ASN A 4 -32.81 -17.62 0.23
N ASP A 5 -32.14 -16.79 -0.57
CA ASP A 5 -30.82 -16.34 -0.15
C ASP A 5 -31.04 -15.33 0.99
N LYS A 6 -31.23 -15.82 2.22
CA LYS A 6 -31.21 -14.94 3.39
C LYS A 6 -29.78 -14.41 3.44
N SER A 7 -29.54 -13.21 2.90
CA SER A 7 -28.25 -12.57 3.04
C SER A 7 -27.92 -12.56 4.53
N GLU A 8 -26.92 -13.34 4.94
CA GLU A 8 -26.52 -13.36 6.34
C GLU A 8 -26.14 -11.94 6.72
N VAL A 9 -26.82 -11.40 7.74
CA VAL A 9 -26.55 -10.06 8.26
C VAL A 9 -25.88 -10.18 9.62
N THR A 10 -24.89 -9.32 9.85
CA THR A 10 -24.15 -9.21 11.10
C THR A 10 -24.37 -7.82 11.71
N GLN A 11 -24.31 -7.71 13.03
CA GLN A 11 -24.59 -6.47 13.74
C GLN A 11 -23.30 -5.83 14.26
N CYS A 12 -23.12 -4.53 13.99
CA CYS A 12 -22.00 -3.77 14.53
C CYS A 12 -22.10 -3.69 16.06
N GLN A 13 -21.04 -4.08 16.77
CA GLN A 13 -21.06 -4.14 18.24
C GLN A 13 -20.97 -2.76 18.92
N HIS A 14 -20.74 -1.67 18.18
CA HIS A 14 -20.74 -0.30 18.71
C HIS A 14 -22.00 0.49 18.40
N CYS A 15 -22.54 0.39 17.18
CA CYS A 15 -23.69 1.19 16.75
C CYS A 15 -24.95 0.38 16.50
N GLU A 16 -24.89 -0.94 16.68
CA GLU A 16 -26.03 -1.87 16.61
C GLU A 16 -26.75 -1.93 15.25
N VAL A 17 -26.21 -1.28 14.22
CA VAL A 17 -26.72 -1.35 12.84
C VAL A 17 -26.31 -2.66 12.19
N GLN A 18 -27.18 -3.20 11.34
CA GLN A 18 -26.97 -4.45 10.59
C GLN A 18 -26.24 -4.18 9.26
N PHE A 19 -25.33 -5.09 8.92
CA PHE A 19 -24.51 -5.05 7.71
C PHE A 19 -24.45 -6.45 7.07
N PRO A 20 -24.14 -6.56 5.77
CA PRO A 20 -23.90 -7.84 5.12
C PRO A 20 -22.77 -8.63 5.81
N ALA A 21 -22.86 -9.96 5.86
CA ALA A 21 -21.78 -10.82 6.34
C ALA A 21 -20.58 -10.88 5.37
N HIS A 22 -20.79 -10.52 4.11
CA HIS A 22 -19.82 -10.63 3.01
C HIS A 22 -19.75 -9.34 2.18
N GLY A 23 -18.68 -9.21 1.39
CA GLY A 23 -18.42 -8.04 0.54
C GLY A 23 -17.74 -6.88 1.27
N ILE A 24 -17.57 -5.76 0.57
CA ILE A 24 -16.81 -4.58 1.04
C ILE A 24 -17.47 -3.91 2.26
N GLU A 25 -18.81 -3.94 2.34
CA GLU A 25 -19.57 -3.31 3.42
C GLU A 25 -19.64 -4.14 4.71
N ARG A 26 -19.04 -5.34 4.71
CA ARG A 26 -19.04 -6.22 5.88
C ARG A 26 -18.38 -5.59 7.10
N LEU A 27 -18.77 -6.05 8.28
CA LEU A 27 -18.12 -5.64 9.52
C LEU A 27 -16.63 -6.03 9.51
N LEU A 28 -15.81 -5.15 10.08
CA LEU A 28 -14.37 -5.27 10.14
C LEU A 28 -13.98 -5.77 11.53
N PRO A 29 -13.26 -6.90 11.65
CA PRO A 29 -12.77 -7.37 12.93
C PRO A 29 -11.67 -6.47 13.48
N VAL A 30 -11.75 -6.24 14.79
CA VAL A 30 -10.76 -5.53 15.59
C VAL A 30 -10.42 -6.38 16.80
N PHE A 31 -9.14 -6.53 17.09
CA PHE A 31 -8.66 -7.33 18.21
C PHE A 31 -8.25 -6.42 19.36
N PHE A 32 -8.72 -6.73 20.56
CA PHE A 32 -8.38 -6.03 21.79
C PHE A 32 -7.83 -7.02 22.81
N GLU A 33 -6.83 -6.61 23.57
CA GLU A 33 -6.40 -7.35 24.76
C GLU A 33 -7.25 -6.92 25.95
N GLN A 34 -8.03 -7.85 26.50
CA GLN A 34 -8.80 -7.63 27.71
C GLN A 34 -8.53 -8.76 28.70
N SER A 35 -7.92 -8.44 29.85
CA SER A 35 -7.64 -9.39 30.94
C SER A 35 -6.95 -10.68 30.46
N ASP A 36 -5.81 -10.52 29.76
CA ASP A 36 -5.00 -11.61 29.18
C ASP A 36 -5.73 -12.48 28.12
N ARG A 37 -6.82 -11.97 27.53
CA ARG A 37 -7.51 -12.60 26.39
C ARG A 37 -7.58 -11.66 25.21
N LEU A 38 -7.34 -12.21 24.02
CA LEU A 38 -7.60 -11.52 22.75
C LEU A 38 -9.10 -11.63 22.46
N CYS A 39 -9.80 -10.51 22.49
CA CYS A 39 -11.21 -10.41 22.13
C CYS A 39 -11.35 -9.81 20.73
N GLU A 40 -12.15 -10.44 19.88
CA GLU A 40 -12.51 -9.91 18.56
C GLU A 40 -13.84 -9.15 18.65
N VAL A 41 -13.86 -7.95 18.08
CA VAL A 41 -15.05 -7.10 17.96
C VAL A 41 -15.27 -6.73 16.50
N LEU A 42 -16.49 -6.90 16.02
CA LEU A 42 -16.92 -6.60 14.66
C LEU A 42 -17.51 -5.18 14.59
N LEU A 43 -16.81 -4.29 13.87
CA LEU A 43 -17.18 -2.89 13.74
C LEU A 43 -17.51 -2.51 12.31
N CYS A 44 -18.53 -1.68 12.11
CA CYS A 44 -18.74 -1.06 10.81
C CYS A 44 -17.64 -0.04 10.50
N LEU A 45 -17.46 0.33 9.23
CA LEU A 45 -16.40 1.27 8.80
C LEU A 45 -16.38 2.58 9.59
N LYS A 46 -17.55 3.16 9.89
CA LYS A 46 -17.65 4.39 10.67
C LYS A 46 -17.13 4.22 12.10
N CYS A 47 -17.47 3.11 12.75
CA CYS A 47 -16.98 2.81 14.10
C CYS A 47 -15.49 2.45 14.08
N ARG A 48 -15.03 1.73 13.05
CA ARG A 48 -13.62 1.40 12.86
C ARG A 48 -12.73 2.62 12.68
N ARG A 49 -13.20 3.65 11.96
CA ARG A 49 -12.46 4.92 11.81
C ARG A 49 -12.25 5.63 13.15
N LYS A 50 -13.29 5.71 13.99
CA LYS A 50 -13.17 6.26 15.34
C LYS A 50 -12.18 5.46 16.18
N GLU A 51 -12.21 4.14 16.04
CA GLU A 51 -11.27 3.26 16.74
C GLU A 51 -9.82 3.52 16.31
N LEU A 52 -9.55 3.70 15.02
CA LEU A 52 -8.22 4.01 14.50
C LEU A 52 -7.67 5.37 14.97
N GLU A 53 -8.55 6.33 15.27
CA GLU A 53 -8.15 7.63 15.83
C GLU A 53 -7.62 7.48 17.27
N ILE A 54 -8.16 6.54 18.03
CA ILE A 54 -7.79 6.28 19.43
C ILE A 54 -6.63 5.28 19.49
N ASN A 55 -6.76 4.15 18.80
CA ASN A 55 -5.84 3.02 18.80
C ASN A 55 -5.25 2.84 17.41
N LYS A 56 -4.14 3.55 17.16
CA LYS A 56 -3.43 3.49 15.88
C LYS A 56 -2.84 2.10 15.65
N GLU A 57 -3.11 1.53 14.48
CA GLU A 57 -2.47 0.29 14.04
C GLU A 57 -0.96 0.51 13.81
N PRO A 58 -0.09 -0.37 14.32
CA PRO A 58 1.34 -0.30 14.01
C PRO A 58 1.57 -0.50 12.51
N TYR A 59 2.64 0.08 11.98
CA TYR A 59 3.06 -0.19 10.61
C TYR A 59 3.74 -1.56 10.55
N LEU A 60 3.03 -2.56 10.04
CA LEU A 60 3.55 -3.93 9.90
C LEU A 60 4.61 -4.08 8.80
N ARG A 61 4.83 -3.02 8.02
CA ARG A 61 5.75 -2.99 6.87
C ARG A 61 6.71 -1.81 7.03
N ALA A 62 7.90 -1.92 6.42
CA ALA A 62 8.86 -0.83 6.30
C ALA A 62 8.36 0.25 5.32
N VAL A 63 7.30 0.97 5.70
CA VAL A 63 6.76 2.17 5.02
C VAL A 63 7.29 3.45 5.66
N GLU A 64 7.84 3.34 6.87
CA GLU A 64 8.49 4.44 7.58
C GLU A 64 9.89 4.71 7.05
N VAL A 65 10.43 5.88 7.40
CA VAL A 65 11.80 6.24 7.07
C VAL A 65 12.76 5.33 7.85
N TYR A 66 13.75 4.79 7.17
CA TYR A 66 14.78 3.96 7.80
C TYR A 66 16.16 4.30 7.23
N LYS A 67 17.22 3.93 7.96
CA LYS A 67 18.60 4.07 7.48
C LYS A 67 19.02 2.79 6.77
N TYR A 68 19.45 2.90 5.51
CA TYR A 68 19.93 1.72 4.79
C TYR A 68 21.34 1.33 5.28
N PRO A 69 21.56 0.06 5.70
CA PRO A 69 22.88 -0.40 6.11
C PRO A 69 23.89 -0.24 4.96
N GLY A 70 25.03 0.39 5.24
CA GLY A 70 26.14 0.52 4.27
C GLY A 70 26.19 1.82 3.46
N PHE A 71 25.08 2.54 3.31
CA PHE A 71 25.07 3.85 2.62
C PHE A 71 24.87 5.04 3.57
N GLY A 72 24.39 4.82 4.80
CA GLY A 72 24.17 5.90 5.78
C GLY A 72 23.04 6.87 5.43
N VAL A 73 22.36 6.68 4.29
CA VAL A 73 21.25 7.50 3.80
C VAL A 73 19.93 7.08 4.43
N SER A 74 19.07 8.06 4.66
CA SER A 74 17.70 7.86 5.10
C SER A 74 16.80 7.58 3.89
N ILE A 75 16.31 6.35 3.79
CA ILE A 75 15.40 5.93 2.73
C ILE A 75 13.97 6.25 3.13
N LEU A 76 13.30 7.00 2.25
CA LEU A 76 11.85 7.19 2.28
C LEU A 76 11.25 6.22 1.24
N PRO A 77 10.38 5.29 1.63
CA PRO A 77 9.68 4.43 0.67
C PRO A 77 8.73 5.22 -0.23
N TRP A 78 9.00 5.23 -1.54
CA TRP A 78 8.17 5.88 -2.56
C TRP A 78 7.55 4.86 -3.52
N ILE A 79 6.30 5.09 -3.88
CA ILE A 79 5.57 4.28 -4.86
C ILE A 79 4.85 5.15 -5.89
N THR A 80 4.56 4.58 -7.07
CA THR A 80 3.87 5.29 -8.14
C THR A 80 2.36 5.40 -7.87
N GLU A 81 1.68 6.25 -8.63
CA GLU A 81 0.21 6.29 -8.65
C GLU A 81 -0.41 4.92 -8.98
N SER A 82 0.14 4.22 -9.98
CA SER A 82 -0.35 2.89 -10.40
C SER A 82 -0.17 1.86 -9.29
N GLU A 83 0.95 1.90 -8.59
CA GLU A 83 1.21 1.03 -7.45
C GLU A 83 0.25 1.34 -6.30
N ALA A 84 -0.02 2.61 -6.02
CA ALA A 84 -0.97 2.99 -4.97
C ALA A 84 -2.38 2.42 -5.23
N LYS A 85 -2.83 2.45 -6.49
CA LYS A 85 -4.12 1.91 -6.91
C LYS A 85 -4.21 0.40 -6.69
N VAL A 86 -3.19 -0.34 -7.13
CA VAL A 86 -3.20 -1.82 -7.01
C VAL A 86 -2.89 -2.26 -5.58
N GLN A 87 -1.94 -1.61 -4.92
CA GLN A 87 -1.42 -2.04 -3.63
C GLN A 87 -2.25 -1.56 -2.43
N TYR A 88 -3.00 -0.47 -2.58
CA TYR A 88 -3.79 0.11 -1.50
C TYR A 88 -5.24 0.32 -1.87
N CYS A 89 -5.67 -0.15 -3.05
CA CYS A 89 -7.04 -0.02 -3.57
C CYS A 89 -7.55 1.42 -3.63
N LEU A 90 -6.62 2.38 -3.74
CA LEU A 90 -6.96 3.79 -3.80
C LEU A 90 -7.41 4.17 -5.21
N GLU A 91 -8.24 5.21 -5.30
CA GLU A 91 -8.76 5.75 -6.56
C GLU A 91 -8.24 7.17 -6.74
N ASP A 92 -8.43 7.74 -7.93
CA ASP A 92 -7.96 9.10 -8.25
C ASP A 92 -8.49 10.16 -7.27
N SER A 93 -9.74 10.00 -6.83
CA SER A 93 -10.38 10.86 -5.82
C SER A 93 -9.66 10.81 -4.46
N HIS A 94 -9.07 9.67 -4.11
CA HIS A 94 -8.31 9.48 -2.88
C HIS A 94 -6.89 10.03 -2.98
N LEU A 95 -6.29 9.95 -4.17
CA LEU A 95 -4.89 10.33 -4.44
C LEU A 95 -4.72 11.83 -4.71
N GLY A 96 -5.69 12.46 -5.37
CA GLY A 96 -5.66 13.88 -5.74
C GLY A 96 -5.24 14.85 -4.62
N PRO A 97 -5.75 14.73 -3.37
CA PRO A 97 -5.36 15.63 -2.29
C PRO A 97 -4.03 15.28 -1.61
N LEU A 98 -3.36 14.18 -1.97
CA LEU A 98 -2.12 13.77 -1.33
C LEU A 98 -0.90 14.45 -1.96
N PRO A 99 0.10 14.84 -1.15
CA PRO A 99 1.34 15.40 -1.66
C PRO A 99 2.10 14.35 -2.48
N HIS A 100 2.64 14.79 -3.62
CA HIS A 100 3.40 13.95 -4.52
C HIS A 100 4.52 14.75 -5.18
N VAL A 101 5.49 14.03 -5.73
CA VAL A 101 6.52 14.58 -6.61
C VAL A 101 6.31 14.05 -8.02
N VAL A 102 6.73 14.82 -9.02
CA VAL A 102 6.66 14.43 -10.43
C VAL A 102 8.08 14.31 -10.98
N VAL A 103 8.43 13.12 -11.45
CA VAL A 103 9.76 12.77 -11.99
C VAL A 103 9.65 12.32 -13.44
N ASN A 104 10.78 12.26 -14.16
CA ASN A 104 10.82 11.72 -15.51
C ASN A 104 11.08 10.21 -15.47
N SER A 105 10.45 9.41 -16.34
CA SER A 105 10.95 8.06 -16.61
C SER A 105 12.35 8.13 -17.23
N VAL A 106 13.20 7.17 -16.90
CA VAL A 106 14.51 7.00 -17.56
C VAL A 106 14.32 6.72 -19.06
N GLN A 107 15.22 7.21 -19.91
CA GLN A 107 15.13 7.04 -21.37
C GLN A 107 15.04 5.57 -21.81
N ALA A 108 15.68 4.66 -21.07
CA ALA A 108 15.64 3.22 -21.33
C ALA A 108 14.22 2.62 -21.32
N ALA A 109 13.23 3.33 -20.75
CA ALA A 109 11.81 2.97 -20.82
C ALA A 109 11.16 3.26 -22.20
N GLY A 110 11.93 3.75 -23.18
CA GLY A 110 11.50 3.94 -24.57
C GLY A 110 10.74 5.24 -24.85
N LYS A 111 10.02 5.80 -23.87
CA LYS A 111 9.42 7.15 -23.94
C LYS A 111 9.59 7.87 -22.61
N ALA A 112 10.07 9.11 -22.68
CA ALA A 112 10.08 10.02 -21.54
C ALA A 112 8.63 10.33 -21.13
N GLN A 113 8.25 9.91 -19.93
CA GLN A 113 6.93 10.10 -19.35
C GLN A 113 7.08 10.73 -17.98
N LYS A 114 6.12 11.58 -17.60
CA LYS A 114 6.05 12.13 -16.25
C LYS A 114 5.38 11.12 -15.34
N ILE A 115 6.06 10.77 -14.24
CA ILE A 115 5.58 9.79 -13.26
C ILE A 115 5.33 10.50 -11.95
N LYS A 116 4.13 10.33 -11.39
CA LYS A 116 3.82 10.78 -10.03
C LYS A 116 4.28 9.73 -9.02
N MET A 117 5.04 10.19 -8.03
CA MET A 117 5.55 9.39 -6.92
C MET A 117 5.01 9.94 -5.61
N TYR A 118 4.55 9.04 -4.75
CA TYR A 118 3.94 9.34 -3.46
C TYR A 118 4.72 8.69 -2.33
N TYR A 119 4.77 9.36 -1.19
CA TYR A 119 5.34 8.78 0.02
C TYR A 119 4.40 7.68 0.53
N GLU A 120 4.89 6.45 0.59
CA GLU A 120 4.05 5.26 0.81
C GLU A 120 3.32 5.28 2.15
N LYS A 121 3.94 5.83 3.20
CA LYS A 121 3.28 5.99 4.51
C LYS A 121 1.98 6.79 4.41
N LEU A 122 1.97 7.88 3.67
CA LEU A 122 0.77 8.72 3.51
C LEU A 122 -0.33 8.00 2.73
N LEU A 123 0.05 7.18 1.76
CA LEU A 123 -0.90 6.33 1.03
C LEU A 123 -1.50 5.27 1.94
N LEU A 124 -0.68 4.62 2.76
CA LEU A 124 -1.17 3.64 3.71
C LEU A 124 -2.09 4.29 4.76
N ASP A 125 -1.72 5.45 5.31
CA ASP A 125 -2.57 6.20 6.25
C ASP A 125 -3.92 6.56 5.61
N LYS A 126 -3.90 7.03 4.36
CA LYS A 126 -5.11 7.30 3.59
C LYS A 126 -5.96 6.04 3.39
N ALA A 127 -5.34 4.92 3.02
CA ALA A 127 -6.04 3.66 2.79
C ALA A 127 -6.63 3.10 4.09
N ARG A 128 -5.91 3.16 5.21
CA ARG A 128 -6.41 2.77 6.53
C ARG A 128 -7.61 3.61 6.92
N TRP A 129 -7.57 4.92 6.68
CA TRP A 129 -8.73 5.78 6.89
C TRP A 129 -9.91 5.41 5.99
N VAL A 130 -9.68 5.25 4.68
CA VAL A 130 -10.73 4.96 3.70
C VAL A 130 -11.41 3.62 4.02
N PHE A 131 -10.64 2.58 4.32
CA PHE A 131 -11.15 1.21 4.41
C PHE A 131 -11.29 0.66 5.83
N GLY A 132 -10.82 1.37 6.87
CA GLY A 132 -10.93 0.90 8.25
C GLY A 132 -9.77 -0.02 8.67
N GLY A 133 -8.55 0.39 8.36
CA GLY A 133 -7.31 -0.28 8.78
C GLY A 133 -6.82 -1.33 7.79
N GLU A 134 -5.79 -2.08 8.18
CA GLU A 134 -5.19 -3.15 7.37
C GLU A 134 -6.20 -4.24 6.98
N VAL A 135 -7.10 -4.58 7.90
CA VAL A 135 -8.16 -5.57 7.68
C VAL A 135 -9.11 -5.10 6.57
N GLY A 136 -9.52 -3.83 6.63
CA GLY A 136 -10.37 -3.23 5.60
C GLY A 136 -9.71 -3.20 4.23
N ILE A 137 -8.44 -2.80 4.17
CA ILE A 137 -7.64 -2.85 2.95
C ILE A 137 -7.59 -4.28 2.40
N SER A 138 -7.33 -5.26 3.25
CA SER A 138 -7.27 -6.67 2.85
C SER A 138 -8.59 -7.20 2.31
N ASN A 139 -9.72 -6.80 2.93
CA ASN A 139 -11.05 -7.17 2.48
C ASN A 139 -11.34 -6.65 1.06
N VAL A 140 -11.06 -5.37 0.82
CA VAL A 140 -11.28 -4.76 -0.50
C VAL A 140 -10.39 -5.40 -1.56
N ARG A 141 -9.15 -5.76 -1.22
CA ARG A 141 -8.27 -6.48 -2.15
C ARG A 141 -8.80 -7.83 -2.55
N ILE A 142 -9.33 -8.60 -1.59
CA ILE A 142 -9.92 -9.91 -1.87
C ILE A 142 -11.12 -9.74 -2.80
N ASP A 143 -12.00 -8.77 -2.52
CA ASP A 143 -13.18 -8.49 -3.34
C ASP A 143 -12.80 -8.08 -4.77
N LEU A 144 -11.84 -7.16 -4.91
CA LEU A 144 -11.31 -6.75 -6.23
C LEU A 144 -10.61 -7.88 -6.98
N ALA A 145 -9.88 -8.74 -6.27
CA ALA A 145 -9.24 -9.91 -6.88
C ALA A 145 -10.28 -10.89 -7.43
N ILE A 146 -11.39 -11.11 -6.72
CA ILE A 146 -12.51 -11.94 -7.17
C ILE A 146 -13.19 -11.32 -8.40
N GLN A 147 -13.40 -10.00 -8.40
CA GLN A 147 -14.14 -9.32 -9.47
C GLN A 147 -13.31 -9.07 -10.74
N GLN A 148 -12.03 -8.74 -10.60
CA GLN A 148 -11.19 -8.21 -11.67
C GLN A 148 -9.96 -9.06 -11.98
N GLY A 149 -9.67 -10.08 -11.17
CA GLY A 149 -8.48 -10.93 -11.35
C GLY A 149 -7.15 -10.19 -11.13
N LEU A 150 -7.18 -8.96 -10.60
CA LEU A 150 -6.01 -8.15 -10.34
C LEU A 150 -5.62 -8.25 -8.87
N PHE A 151 -4.42 -8.76 -8.61
CA PHE A 151 -3.88 -8.87 -7.26
C PHE A 151 -2.37 -8.66 -7.27
N GLU A 152 -1.91 -7.58 -6.65
CA GLU A 152 -0.49 -7.39 -6.33
C GLU A 152 -0.36 -6.98 -4.87
N GLN A 153 0.37 -7.78 -4.10
CA GLN A 153 0.79 -7.38 -2.76
C GLN A 153 2.03 -6.49 -2.85
N PRO A 154 2.19 -5.51 -1.94
CA PRO A 154 3.44 -4.82 -1.77
C PRO A 154 4.58 -5.81 -1.61
N PRO A 155 5.72 -5.54 -2.24
CA PRO A 155 6.92 -6.32 -1.98
C PRO A 155 7.25 -6.26 -0.49
N ALA A 156 7.83 -7.34 0.02
CA ALA A 156 8.23 -7.52 1.41
C ALA A 156 9.70 -7.94 1.52
N GLY A 157 10.26 -7.84 2.74
CA GLY A 157 11.66 -8.22 3.04
C GLY A 157 12.68 -7.48 2.17
N ASP A 158 13.80 -8.13 1.89
CA ASP A 158 14.94 -7.53 1.20
C ASP A 158 14.60 -6.99 -0.20
N VAL A 159 13.66 -7.62 -0.89
CA VAL A 159 13.18 -7.16 -2.21
C VAL A 159 12.58 -5.76 -2.09
N ARG A 160 11.78 -5.52 -1.05
CA ARG A 160 11.20 -4.21 -0.76
C ARG A 160 12.29 -3.18 -0.44
N GLU A 161 13.27 -3.57 0.35
CA GLU A 161 14.37 -2.68 0.76
C GLU A 161 15.20 -2.25 -0.45
N ARG A 162 15.65 -3.20 -1.28
CA ARG A 162 16.40 -2.92 -2.52
C ARG A 162 15.59 -2.07 -3.49
N ARG A 163 14.30 -2.37 -3.66
CA ARG A 163 13.39 -1.55 -4.48
C ARG A 163 13.26 -0.12 -3.95
N SER A 164 13.16 0.06 -2.65
CA SER A 164 13.08 1.39 -2.03
C SER A 164 14.39 2.16 -2.21
N LEU A 165 15.53 1.47 -2.08
CA LEU A 165 16.85 2.04 -2.24
C LEU A 165 17.07 2.55 -3.69
N ILE A 166 16.92 1.68 -4.70
CA ILE A 166 17.14 2.10 -6.10
C ILE A 166 16.22 3.26 -6.48
N ARG A 167 14.95 3.24 -6.03
CA ARG A 167 14.01 4.34 -6.25
C ARG A 167 14.46 5.63 -5.61
N HIS A 168 14.92 5.56 -4.36
CA HIS A 168 15.39 6.75 -3.64
C HIS A 168 16.53 7.42 -4.43
N VAL A 169 17.53 6.65 -4.86
CA VAL A 169 18.69 7.20 -5.57
C VAL A 169 18.31 7.77 -6.94
N PHE A 170 17.42 7.11 -7.70
CA PHE A 170 16.92 7.68 -8.97
C PHE A 170 16.05 8.94 -8.74
N LEU A 171 15.26 8.96 -7.67
CA LEU A 171 14.38 10.08 -7.33
C LEU A 171 15.20 11.31 -6.92
N GLU A 172 16.32 11.15 -6.21
CA GLU A 172 17.26 12.24 -5.94
C GLU A 172 17.85 12.87 -7.21
N LYS A 173 17.88 12.12 -8.32
CA LYS A 173 18.25 12.63 -9.66
C LYS A 173 17.06 13.16 -10.47
N GLY A 174 15.84 13.09 -9.95
CA GLY A 174 14.62 13.52 -10.65
C GLY A 174 14.07 12.48 -11.64
N PHE A 175 14.43 11.20 -11.47
CA PHE A 175 14.05 10.12 -12.38
C PHE A 175 13.29 8.97 -11.69
N PHE A 176 12.58 8.20 -12.50
CA PHE A 176 11.96 6.93 -12.15
C PHE A 176 12.43 5.85 -13.13
N ALA A 177 13.01 4.78 -12.58
CA ALA A 177 13.34 3.57 -13.34
C ALA A 177 12.22 2.54 -13.16
N ASP A 178 11.60 2.13 -14.28
CA ASP A 178 10.50 1.16 -14.26
C ASP A 178 11.00 -0.20 -13.72
N PRO A 179 10.26 -0.85 -12.79
CA PRO A 179 10.63 -2.17 -12.26
C PRO A 179 10.85 -3.26 -13.30
N LYS A 180 10.28 -3.13 -14.50
CA LYS A 180 10.42 -4.09 -15.60
C LYS A 180 11.73 -3.93 -16.38
N LEU A 181 12.49 -2.87 -16.15
CA LEU A 181 13.80 -2.70 -16.77
C LEU A 181 14.77 -3.75 -16.24
N VAL A 182 15.55 -4.35 -17.13
CA VAL A 182 16.45 -5.47 -16.81
C VAL A 182 17.38 -5.13 -15.64
N PHE A 183 18.07 -3.98 -15.69
CA PHE A 183 18.99 -3.58 -14.61
C PHE A 183 18.29 -3.32 -13.27
N VAL A 184 17.02 -2.88 -13.28
CA VAL A 184 16.25 -2.70 -12.04
C VAL A 184 15.89 -4.06 -11.48
N LYS A 185 15.44 -4.97 -12.34
CA LYS A 185 15.07 -6.33 -11.97
C LYS A 185 16.28 -7.09 -11.40
N GLU A 186 17.42 -7.06 -12.07
CA GLU A 186 18.68 -7.67 -11.61
C GLU A 186 19.10 -7.13 -10.23
N PHE A 187 19.02 -5.81 -10.03
CA PHE A 187 19.34 -5.21 -8.73
C PHE A 187 18.34 -5.62 -7.64
N VAL A 188 17.04 -5.56 -7.91
CA VAL A 188 15.98 -5.77 -6.91
C VAL A 188 15.80 -7.25 -6.57
N GLU A 189 15.78 -8.13 -7.57
CA GLU A 189 15.49 -9.54 -7.39
C GLU A 189 16.76 -10.37 -7.12
N GLU A 190 17.86 -10.06 -7.80
CA GLU A 190 19.10 -10.86 -7.74
C GLU A 190 20.23 -10.20 -6.93
N ASN A 191 20.05 -8.96 -6.48
CA ASN A 191 21.09 -8.17 -5.81
C ASN A 191 22.35 -8.01 -6.68
N HIS A 192 22.16 -7.90 -7.99
CA HIS A 192 23.24 -7.73 -8.96
C HIS A 192 23.40 -6.26 -9.37
N GLY A 193 24.65 -5.81 -9.47
CA GLY A 193 25.02 -4.46 -9.89
C GLY A 193 25.26 -3.47 -8.74
N GLU A 194 25.93 -2.37 -9.07
CA GLU A 194 26.27 -1.29 -8.12
C GLU A 194 25.50 -0.02 -8.48
N LEU A 195 24.74 0.53 -7.53
CA LEU A 195 23.91 1.72 -7.77
C LEU A 195 24.71 2.92 -8.27
N ASP A 196 25.93 3.10 -7.76
CA ASP A 196 26.84 4.18 -8.17
C ASP A 196 27.25 4.09 -9.65
N LYS A 197 27.14 2.91 -10.26
CA LYS A 197 27.38 2.69 -11.70
C LYS A 197 26.08 2.75 -12.50
N ILE A 198 25.01 2.15 -11.97
CA ILE A 198 23.70 2.07 -12.64
C ILE A 198 23.09 3.47 -12.80
N VAL A 199 23.04 4.26 -11.74
CA VAL A 199 22.27 5.52 -11.74
C VAL A 199 22.85 6.54 -12.73
N PRO A 200 24.17 6.84 -12.77
CA PRO A 200 24.72 7.76 -13.75
C PRO A 200 24.52 7.34 -15.21
N LEU A 201 24.44 6.02 -15.47
CA LEU A 201 24.25 5.48 -16.81
C LEU A 201 22.82 5.69 -17.34
N TYR A 202 21.82 5.62 -16.46
CA TYR A 202 20.41 5.61 -16.84
C TYR A 202 19.60 6.84 -16.40
N ALA A 203 20.12 7.68 -15.49
CA ALA A 203 19.49 8.93 -15.07
C ALA A 203 19.81 10.08 -16.05
N VAL A 204 19.50 9.86 -17.32
CA VAL A 204 19.68 10.79 -18.45
C VAL A 204 18.42 10.91 -19.28
#